data_AF-A0A7S3JE68-F1
#
_entry.id   AF-A0A7S3JE68-F1
#
_cell.length_a   1.000
_cell.length_b   1.000
_cell.length_c   1.000
_cell.angle_alpha   90.00
_cell.angle_beta   90.00
_cell.angle_gamma   90.00
#
_symmetry.space_group_name_H-M   'P 1'
#
loop_
_entity.id
_entity.type
_entity.pdbx_description
1 polymer ?
#
loop_
_entity_poly.entity_id
_entity_poly.type
_entity_poly.pdbx_seq_one_letter_code
_entity_poly.pdbx_strand_id
1 'polypeptide(L)'
;KFISNSASSNNSDQGEGGAIYYTSSGKNSQVVLGSDNTFTSNSASNIGGALYWDYNEPKNVSSQAYSGNTATKYGNNYGCFAQTMKTITEAEYNAINSSRRQLATTSGSTNISLSSQQSGGSLPTIYLALVDEFDQIVKSDSSSTATLSITGSYSGATYTPTLTGTTTQ
;
A
#
# COMPACT_ATOMS: atom_id res chain seq x y z
N LYS A 1 -11.17 12.73 18.50
CA LYS A 1 -12.16 11.61 18.49
C LYS A 1 -13.33 12.05 17.63
N PHE A 2 -13.73 11.27 16.63
CA PHE A 2 -14.90 11.55 15.79
C PHE A 2 -15.99 10.55 16.15
N ILE A 3 -17.20 10.98 16.47
CA ILE A 3 -18.30 10.11 16.89
C ILE A 3 -19.53 10.50 16.08
N SER A 4 -20.17 9.52 15.44
CA SER A 4 -21.40 9.69 14.65
C SER A 4 -21.28 10.80 13.59
N ASN A 5 -20.11 10.93 12.98
CA ASN A 5 -19.84 11.90 11.94
C ASN A 5 -20.21 11.34 10.56
N SER A 6 -20.70 12.21 9.68
CA SER A 6 -20.92 11.88 8.27
C SER A 6 -20.10 12.83 7.41
N ALA A 7 -19.31 12.26 6.49
CA ALA A 7 -18.56 13.03 5.51
C ALA A 7 -18.90 12.52 4.11
N SER A 8 -19.42 13.41 3.26
CA SER A 8 -19.88 13.06 1.93
C SER A 8 -19.43 14.04 0.86
N SER A 9 -19.06 13.53 -0.31
CA SER A 9 -18.72 14.34 -1.49
C SER A 9 -17.57 15.33 -1.27
N ASN A 10 -16.65 15.01 -0.36
CA ASN A 10 -15.43 15.79 -0.18
C ASN A 10 -14.39 15.36 -1.22
N ASN A 11 -13.67 16.33 -1.78
CA ASN A 11 -12.66 16.10 -2.81
C ASN A 11 -11.34 16.72 -2.40
N SER A 12 -10.27 15.93 -2.47
CA SER A 12 -8.89 16.39 -2.30
C SER A 12 -8.20 16.42 -3.66
N ASP A 13 -8.35 17.54 -4.37
CA ASP A 13 -7.90 17.69 -5.76
C ASP A 13 -6.38 17.58 -5.93
N GLN A 14 -5.60 17.83 -4.87
CA GLN A 14 -4.14 17.75 -4.88
C GLN A 14 -3.54 16.81 -3.84
N GLY A 15 -4.34 15.99 -3.15
CA GLY A 15 -3.87 15.32 -1.94
C GLY A 15 -4.46 13.95 -1.63
N GLU A 16 -4.20 13.55 -0.39
CA GLU A 16 -4.66 12.32 0.22
C GLU A 16 -5.86 12.59 1.14
N GLY A 17 -6.68 11.59 1.44
CA GLY A 17 -7.73 11.72 2.46
C GLY A 17 -8.87 12.64 2.05
N GLY A 18 -9.79 12.18 1.20
CA GLY A 18 -10.86 13.04 0.67
C GLY A 18 -11.74 13.66 1.76
N ALA A 19 -12.06 12.93 2.83
CA ALA A 19 -12.79 13.45 3.99
C ALA A 19 -11.87 13.81 5.17
N ILE A 20 -10.90 12.95 5.48
CA ILE A 20 -9.99 13.14 6.60
C ILE A 20 -8.56 12.88 6.14
N TYR A 21 -7.73 13.90 6.28
CA TYR A 21 -6.28 13.80 6.23
C TYR A 21 -5.73 13.87 7.65
N TYR A 22 -5.05 12.81 8.10
CA TYR A 22 -4.44 12.76 9.42
C TYR A 22 -2.92 12.61 9.33
N THR A 23 -2.19 13.61 9.80
CA THR A 23 -0.74 13.52 9.99
C THR A 23 -0.41 13.62 11.47
N SER A 24 0.56 12.84 11.93
CA SER A 24 1.06 12.92 13.29
C SER A 24 2.55 13.21 13.32
N SER A 25 2.94 14.25 14.07
CA SER A 25 4.35 14.58 14.32
C SER A 25 5.02 13.75 15.42
N GLY A 26 4.31 12.77 16.03
CA GLY A 26 4.88 11.97 17.14
C GLY A 26 4.17 10.65 17.42
N LYS A 27 4.86 9.74 18.12
CA LYS A 27 4.40 8.38 18.45
C LYS A 27 3.16 8.31 19.36
N ASN A 28 2.78 9.43 19.99
CA ASN A 28 1.74 9.45 21.02
C ASN A 28 0.41 10.08 20.59
N SER A 29 0.30 10.60 19.36
CA SER A 29 -0.97 11.11 18.86
C SER A 29 -1.78 9.96 18.28
N GLN A 30 -3.00 9.76 18.78
CA GLN A 30 -3.90 8.73 18.27
C GLN A 30 -5.29 9.29 18.06
N VAL A 31 -5.76 9.20 16.82
CA VAL A 31 -7.16 9.48 16.47
C VAL A 31 -7.99 8.24 16.76
N VAL A 32 -9.19 8.44 17.31
CA VAL A 32 -10.17 7.37 17.51
C VAL A 32 -11.41 7.73 16.73
N LEU A 33 -11.79 6.84 15.82
CA LEU A 33 -13.07 6.86 15.13
C LEU A 33 -14.07 6.06 16.00
N GLY A 34 -15.18 6.70 16.36
CA GLY A 34 -16.35 5.99 16.92
C GLY A 34 -16.85 4.95 15.92
N SER A 35 -17.64 3.98 16.38
CA SER A 35 -18.12 2.88 15.53
C SER A 35 -19.08 3.30 14.41
N ASP A 36 -19.66 4.50 14.51
CA ASP A 36 -20.85 4.86 13.73
C ASP A 36 -20.57 6.01 12.73
N ASN A 37 -19.33 6.21 12.29
CA ASN A 37 -19.08 7.22 11.25
C ASN A 37 -19.35 6.65 9.85
N THR A 38 -19.81 7.54 8.98
CA THR A 38 -20.14 7.21 7.59
C THR A 38 -19.35 8.09 6.63
N PHE A 39 -18.70 7.46 5.65
CA PHE A 39 -17.92 8.12 4.61
C PHE A 39 -18.45 7.71 3.24
N THR A 40 -19.11 8.64 2.55
CA THR A 40 -19.73 8.36 1.25
C THR A 40 -19.24 9.27 0.12
N SER A 41 -18.95 8.69 -1.04
CA SER A 41 -18.63 9.47 -2.25
C SER A 41 -17.51 10.49 -2.09
N ASN A 42 -16.57 10.26 -1.16
CA ASN A 42 -15.39 11.10 -1.01
C ASN A 42 -14.33 10.70 -2.03
N SER A 43 -13.55 11.66 -2.51
CA SER A 43 -12.49 11.40 -3.47
C SER A 43 -11.16 12.04 -3.10
N ALA A 44 -10.08 11.33 -3.43
CA ALA A 44 -8.72 11.84 -3.30
C ALA A 44 -7.97 11.64 -4.62
N SER A 45 -7.17 12.63 -5.02
CA SER A 45 -6.40 12.54 -6.26
C SER A 45 -5.25 11.53 -6.15
N ASN A 46 -4.78 11.22 -4.95
CA ASN A 46 -3.71 10.24 -4.71
C ASN A 46 -4.19 8.99 -3.96
N ILE A 47 -4.35 9.06 -2.64
CA ILE A 47 -4.51 7.89 -1.74
C ILE A 47 -5.63 8.17 -0.74
N GLY A 48 -6.35 7.14 -0.31
CA GLY A 48 -7.27 7.24 0.82
C GLY A 48 -8.49 8.09 0.48
N GLY A 49 -9.36 7.59 -0.39
CA GLY A 49 -10.46 8.38 -0.96
C GLY A 49 -11.39 9.00 0.08
N ALA A 50 -11.57 8.36 1.24
CA ALA A 50 -12.17 9.00 2.41
C ALA A 50 -11.15 9.37 3.49
N LEU A 51 -10.28 8.43 3.90
CA LEU A 51 -9.38 8.60 5.03
C LEU A 51 -7.94 8.35 4.62
N TYR A 52 -7.03 9.20 5.08
CA TYR A 52 -5.60 8.99 4.94
C TYR A 52 -4.85 9.25 6.24
N TRP A 53 -3.79 8.47 6.49
CA TRP A 53 -2.80 8.78 7.50
C TRP A 53 -1.37 8.43 7.09
N ASP A 54 -0.39 9.08 7.71
CA ASP A 54 1.03 8.90 7.42
C ASP A 54 1.75 7.89 8.33
N TYR A 55 1.53 7.95 9.64
CA TYR A 55 2.37 7.23 10.63
C TYR A 55 1.58 6.39 11.62
N ASN A 56 0.63 6.99 12.36
CA ASN A 56 -0.15 6.25 13.36
C ASN A 56 -1.54 5.94 12.81
N GLU A 57 -1.89 4.65 12.71
CA GLU A 57 -3.23 4.22 12.35
C GLU A 57 -4.28 4.79 13.32
N PRO A 58 -5.35 5.44 12.81
CA PRO A 58 -6.51 5.75 13.61
C PRO A 58 -7.15 4.46 14.17
N LYS A 59 -7.67 4.50 15.39
CA LYS A 59 -8.43 3.35 15.90
C LYS A 59 -9.76 3.21 15.17
N ASN A 60 -10.11 1.96 14.89
CA ASN A 60 -11.38 1.52 14.31
C ASN A 60 -11.60 1.92 12.84
N VAL A 61 -10.52 2.05 12.04
CA VAL A 61 -10.67 2.38 10.60
C VAL A 61 -11.54 1.36 9.87
N SER A 62 -11.29 0.07 10.07
CA SER A 62 -12.03 -1.00 9.38
C SER A 62 -13.50 -1.14 9.80
N SER A 63 -13.92 -0.54 10.92
CA SER A 63 -15.29 -0.67 11.43
C SER A 63 -16.24 0.44 10.95
N GLN A 64 -15.79 1.36 10.10
CA GLN A 64 -16.60 2.48 9.63
C GLN A 64 -17.45 2.08 8.41
N ALA A 65 -18.52 2.83 8.15
CA ALA A 65 -19.32 2.64 6.95
C ALA A 65 -18.71 3.42 5.78
N TYR A 66 -18.22 2.70 4.76
CA TYR A 66 -17.68 3.29 3.53
C TYR A 66 -18.54 2.93 2.31
N SER A 67 -18.85 3.92 1.46
CA SER A 67 -19.57 3.67 0.22
C SER A 67 -19.19 4.66 -0.89
N GLY A 68 -18.88 4.16 -2.08
CA GLY A 68 -18.66 5.01 -3.26
C GLY A 68 -17.46 5.96 -3.19
N ASN A 69 -16.54 5.79 -2.23
CA ASN A 69 -15.33 6.60 -2.16
C ASN A 69 -14.31 6.15 -3.23
N THR A 70 -13.44 7.06 -3.68
CA THR A 70 -12.49 6.79 -4.76
C THR A 70 -11.13 7.44 -4.53
N ALA A 71 -10.05 6.75 -4.90
CA ALA A 71 -8.70 7.31 -4.97
C ALA A 71 -8.03 6.92 -6.29
N THR A 72 -7.22 7.81 -6.88
CA THR A 72 -6.62 7.55 -8.19
C THR A 72 -5.48 6.53 -8.14
N LYS A 73 -4.65 6.53 -7.08
CA LYS A 73 -3.52 5.59 -6.95
C LYS A 73 -3.95 4.29 -6.27
N TYR A 74 -4.43 4.34 -5.03
CA TYR A 74 -4.98 3.18 -4.30
C TYR A 74 -5.73 3.62 -3.03
N GLY A 75 -6.38 2.67 -2.34
CA GLY A 75 -7.08 2.95 -1.07
C GLY A 75 -8.35 3.77 -1.26
N ASN A 76 -9.32 3.27 -2.03
CA ASN A 76 -10.57 3.99 -2.32
C ASN A 76 -11.29 4.48 -1.06
N ASN A 77 -11.28 3.69 0.01
CA ASN A 77 -11.86 4.06 1.29
C ASN A 77 -10.80 4.72 2.17
N TYR A 78 -9.71 3.98 2.43
CA TYR A 78 -8.64 4.42 3.29
C TYR A 78 -7.28 3.93 2.79
N GLY A 79 -6.21 4.64 3.12
CA GLY A 79 -4.85 4.23 2.80
C GLY A 79 -3.80 4.97 3.63
N CYS A 80 -2.60 4.40 3.67
CA CYS A 80 -1.43 4.93 4.36
C CYS A 80 -0.16 4.51 3.62
N PHE A 81 0.98 5.13 3.91
CA PHE A 81 2.23 4.78 3.22
C PHE A 81 2.56 3.27 3.28
N ALA A 82 3.25 2.79 2.25
CA ALA A 82 3.75 1.42 2.21
C ALA A 82 4.59 1.12 3.46
N GLN A 83 4.29 -0.01 4.10
CA GLN A 83 4.98 -0.43 5.32
C GLN A 83 5.91 -1.61 5.08
N THR A 84 5.56 -2.51 4.16
CA THR A 84 6.35 -3.71 3.89
C THR A 84 6.37 -4.10 2.41
N MET A 85 7.30 -4.98 2.05
CA MET A 85 7.42 -5.57 0.73
C MET A 85 7.03 -7.04 0.81
N LYS A 86 6.15 -7.48 -0.10
CA LYS A 86 5.70 -8.87 -0.22
C LYS A 86 5.95 -9.40 -1.62
N THR A 87 6.10 -10.71 -1.70
CA THR A 87 6.03 -11.42 -2.97
C THR A 87 4.59 -11.64 -3.37
N ILE A 88 4.30 -11.40 -4.64
CA ILE A 88 2.98 -11.65 -5.21
C ILE A 88 3.09 -12.68 -6.34
N THR A 89 1.97 -13.27 -6.69
CA THR A 89 1.85 -14.14 -7.85
C THR A 89 1.84 -13.32 -9.14
N GLU A 90 2.21 -13.94 -10.24
CA GLU A 90 2.07 -13.35 -11.58
C GLU A 90 0.61 -12.95 -11.88
N ALA A 91 -0.36 -13.75 -11.41
CA ALA A 91 -1.78 -13.44 -11.56
C ALA A 91 -2.18 -12.16 -10.82
N GLU A 92 -1.71 -11.97 -9.58
CA GLU A 92 -1.90 -10.73 -8.82
C GLU A 92 -1.24 -9.54 -9.55
N TYR A 93 0.01 -9.70 -10.01
CA TYR A 93 0.72 -8.68 -10.79
C TYR A 93 -0.10 -8.23 -12.01
N ASN A 94 -0.55 -9.19 -12.82
CA ASN A 94 -1.34 -8.91 -14.02
C ASN A 94 -2.69 -8.26 -13.70
N ALA A 95 -3.34 -8.66 -12.60
CA ALA A 95 -4.60 -8.08 -12.16
C ALA A 95 -4.43 -6.61 -11.74
N ILE A 96 -3.35 -6.28 -11.02
CA ILE A 96 -3.02 -4.91 -10.61
C ILE A 96 -2.71 -4.04 -11.82
N ASN A 97 -1.96 -4.59 -12.77
CA ASN A 97 -1.58 -3.88 -13.98
C ASN A 97 -2.80 -3.59 -14.87
N SER A 98 -3.71 -4.55 -14.99
CA SER A 98 -4.92 -4.42 -15.78
C SER A 98 -5.99 -3.54 -15.12
N SER A 99 -6.02 -3.50 -13.77
CA SER A 99 -7.08 -2.85 -13.00
C SER A 99 -6.55 -1.62 -12.27
N ARG A 100 -6.76 -0.44 -12.87
CA ARG A 100 -6.47 0.85 -12.19
C ARG A 100 -7.29 1.10 -10.92
N ARG A 101 -8.33 0.30 -10.62
CA ARG A 101 -9.40 0.68 -9.68
C ARG A 101 -9.71 -0.31 -8.55
N GLN A 102 -9.05 -1.46 -8.45
CA GLN A 102 -9.41 -2.45 -7.44
C GLN A 102 -8.45 -2.42 -6.25
N LEU A 103 -9.05 -2.43 -5.06
CA LEU A 103 -8.41 -2.77 -3.79
C LEU A 103 -7.85 -4.19 -3.91
N ALA A 104 -6.56 -4.31 -4.21
CA ALA A 104 -5.88 -5.59 -4.29
C ALA A 104 -5.23 -5.86 -2.93
N THR A 105 -5.91 -6.63 -2.09
CA THR A 105 -5.33 -7.21 -0.87
C THR A 105 -4.59 -8.48 -1.24
N THR A 106 -3.30 -8.56 -0.91
CA THR A 106 -2.47 -9.75 -1.22
C THR A 106 -2.19 -10.60 0.01
N SER A 107 -2.20 -11.93 -0.17
CA SER A 107 -1.72 -12.88 0.84
C SER A 107 -0.22 -13.19 0.70
N GLY A 108 0.52 -12.29 0.05
CA GLY A 108 1.93 -12.44 -0.25
C GLY A 108 2.82 -12.74 0.95
N SER A 109 3.95 -13.38 0.68
CA SER A 109 4.93 -13.76 1.69
C SER A 109 6.08 -12.75 1.73
N THR A 110 6.66 -12.54 2.90
CA THR A 110 7.93 -11.81 3.05
C THR A 110 9.14 -12.70 2.80
N ASN A 111 8.93 -14.02 2.67
CA ASN A 111 9.96 -15.01 2.43
C ASN A 111 9.75 -15.71 1.08
N ILE A 112 10.83 -15.87 0.32
CA ILE A 112 10.87 -16.64 -0.93
C ILE A 112 11.78 -17.85 -0.72
N SER A 113 11.28 -19.04 -1.03
CA SER A 113 12.11 -20.25 -1.09
C SER A 113 12.28 -20.67 -2.54
N LEU A 114 13.51 -20.56 -3.04
CA LEU A 114 13.87 -21.02 -4.38
C LEU A 114 14.57 -22.38 -4.25
N SER A 115 13.86 -23.47 -4.52
CA SER A 115 14.45 -24.79 -4.56
C SER A 115 15.18 -25.03 -5.89
N SER A 116 16.29 -25.77 -5.85
CA SER A 116 16.96 -26.32 -7.04
C SER A 116 17.66 -25.31 -7.96
N GLN A 117 18.10 -24.17 -7.42
CA GLN A 117 18.88 -23.19 -8.18
C GLN A 117 20.36 -23.60 -8.27
N GLN A 118 20.92 -23.60 -9.48
CA GLN A 118 22.30 -23.98 -9.74
C GLN A 118 23.09 -22.76 -10.23
N SER A 119 24.39 -22.71 -9.93
CA SER A 119 25.25 -21.62 -10.39
C SER A 119 25.29 -21.59 -11.92
N GLY A 120 24.99 -20.43 -12.52
CA GLY A 120 24.88 -20.27 -13.98
C GLY A 120 23.51 -20.63 -14.58
N GLY A 121 22.53 -21.06 -13.78
CA GLY A 121 21.14 -21.23 -14.21
C GLY A 121 20.36 -19.91 -14.28
N SER A 122 19.21 -19.92 -14.95
CA SER A 122 18.31 -18.77 -14.95
C SER A 122 17.61 -18.63 -13.60
N LEU A 123 17.58 -17.41 -13.06
CA LEU A 123 16.71 -17.10 -11.92
C LEU A 123 15.25 -17.11 -12.39
N PRO A 124 14.31 -17.68 -11.61
CA PRO A 124 12.89 -17.54 -11.89
C PRO A 124 12.48 -16.09 -11.71
N THR A 125 11.47 -15.65 -12.47
CA THR A 125 10.88 -14.33 -12.31
C THR A 125 10.22 -14.21 -10.94
N ILE A 126 10.52 -13.14 -10.23
CA ILE A 126 9.96 -12.83 -8.91
C ILE A 126 9.16 -11.54 -9.05
N TYR A 127 7.90 -11.56 -8.62
CA TYR A 127 7.06 -10.37 -8.56
C TYR A 127 7.01 -9.85 -7.13
N LEU A 128 7.33 -8.57 -6.98
CA LEU A 128 7.36 -7.88 -5.69
C LEU A 128 6.35 -6.74 -5.70
N ALA A 129 5.69 -6.53 -4.57
CA ALA A 129 4.80 -5.40 -4.35
C ALA A 129 5.11 -4.74 -3.01
N LEU A 130 5.02 -3.41 -2.99
CA LEU A 130 4.91 -2.66 -1.75
C LEU A 130 3.46 -2.75 -1.27
N VAL A 131 3.27 -3.00 0.03
CA VAL A 131 1.94 -3.09 0.64
C VAL A 131 1.86 -2.23 1.89
N ASP A 132 0.67 -1.74 2.18
CA ASP A 132 0.35 -1.06 3.44
C ASP A 132 0.03 -2.06 4.56
N GLU A 133 -0.36 -1.57 5.75
CA GLU A 133 -0.68 -2.41 6.91
C GLU A 133 -1.93 -3.28 6.76
N PHE A 134 -2.78 -3.00 5.76
CA PHE A 134 -3.96 -3.82 5.45
C PHE A 134 -3.73 -4.71 4.22
N ASP A 135 -2.48 -4.92 3.86
CA ASP A 135 -2.06 -5.70 2.71
C ASP A 135 -2.56 -5.15 1.36
N GLN A 136 -2.93 -3.87 1.31
CA GLN A 136 -3.29 -3.20 0.07
C GLN A 136 -2.02 -2.91 -0.71
N ILE A 137 -2.01 -3.29 -1.99
CA ILE A 137 -0.85 -3.01 -2.85
C ILE A 137 -0.76 -1.52 -3.14
N VAL A 138 0.36 -0.93 -2.72
CA VAL A 138 0.68 0.47 -2.91
C VAL A 138 1.20 0.66 -4.33
N LYS A 139 0.45 1.41 -5.13
CA LYS A 139 0.89 1.77 -6.48
C LYS A 139 1.91 2.90 -6.40
N SER A 140 3.12 2.62 -6.87
CA SER A 140 4.11 3.65 -7.17
C SER A 140 3.65 4.47 -8.36
N ASP A 141 3.91 5.78 -8.37
CA ASP A 141 3.91 6.49 -9.64
C ASP A 141 5.08 5.99 -10.50
N SER A 142 4.88 5.97 -11.81
CA SER A 142 5.87 5.51 -12.80
C SER A 142 7.12 6.40 -12.90
N SER A 143 7.21 7.46 -12.09
CA SER A 143 8.36 8.34 -11.97
C SER A 143 9.33 7.92 -10.86
N SER A 144 8.90 7.07 -9.92
CA SER A 144 9.72 6.66 -8.78
C SER A 144 10.64 5.50 -9.13
N THR A 145 11.89 5.55 -8.65
CA THR A 145 12.87 4.48 -8.80
C THR A 145 12.76 3.49 -7.64
N ALA A 146 12.58 2.21 -7.96
CA ALA A 146 12.65 1.14 -6.96
C ALA A 146 14.07 0.56 -6.96
N THR A 147 14.75 0.62 -5.82
CA THR A 147 16.07 0.00 -5.64
C THR A 147 15.92 -1.22 -4.74
N LEU A 148 16.37 -2.38 -5.21
CA LEU A 148 16.39 -3.62 -4.43
C LEU A 148 17.85 -3.98 -4.12
N SER A 149 18.23 -3.86 -2.84
CA SER A 149 19.52 -4.34 -2.35
C SER A 149 19.35 -5.73 -1.76
N ILE A 150 20.01 -6.71 -2.34
CA ILE A 150 20.02 -8.08 -1.81
C ILE A 150 21.29 -8.23 -0.97
N THR A 151 21.17 -8.86 0.20
CA THR A 151 22.34 -9.26 1.00
C THR A 151 22.37 -10.79 1.05
N GLY A 152 23.35 -11.39 0.40
CA GLY A 152 23.63 -12.81 0.47
C GLY A 152 24.75 -13.10 1.47
N SER A 153 24.64 -14.21 2.18
CA SER A 153 25.72 -14.75 3.00
C SER A 153 26.04 -16.15 2.51
N TYR A 154 27.28 -16.38 2.07
CA TYR A 154 27.76 -17.70 1.66
C TYR A 154 29.08 -18.00 2.38
N SER A 155 29.11 -19.09 3.15
CA SER A 155 30.31 -19.57 3.84
C SER A 155 31.05 -18.49 4.66
N GLY A 156 30.32 -17.56 5.29
CA GLY A 156 30.89 -16.48 6.12
C GLY A 156 31.29 -15.21 5.37
N ALA A 157 31.22 -15.19 4.03
CA ALA A 157 31.37 -13.97 3.23
C ALA A 157 30.01 -13.32 2.96
N THR A 158 29.94 -11.99 3.09
CA THR A 158 28.75 -11.19 2.77
C THR A 158 28.89 -10.61 1.37
N TYR A 159 27.87 -10.80 0.53
CA TYR A 159 27.80 -10.25 -0.81
C TYR A 159 26.54 -9.38 -0.93
N THR A 160 26.69 -8.13 -1.34
CA THR A 160 25.60 -7.15 -1.41
C THR A 160 25.38 -6.64 -2.84
N PRO A 161 24.80 -7.46 -3.75
CA PRO A 161 24.47 -6.98 -5.08
C PRO A 161 23.29 -6.01 -4.99
N THR A 162 23.41 -4.88 -5.70
CA THR A 162 22.30 -3.95 -5.89
C THR A 162 21.67 -4.23 -7.25
N LEU A 163 20.37 -4.53 -7.26
CA LEU A 163 19.55 -4.60 -8.46
C LEU A 163 18.79 -3.27 -8.57
N THR A 164 19.03 -2.54 -9.66
CA THR A 164 18.27 -1.35 -10.02
C THR A 164 17.34 -1.68 -11.17
N GLY A 165 16.08 -1.25 -11.05
CA GLY A 165 15.08 -1.44 -12.09
C GLY A 165 14.21 -0.20 -12.24
N THR A 166 13.66 -0.01 -13.43
CA THR A 166 12.62 0.98 -13.69
C THR A 166 11.26 0.31 -13.66
N THR A 167 10.28 0.94 -13.05
CA THR A 167 8.88 0.50 -13.07
C THR A 167 8.31 0.71 -14.47
N THR A 168 8.06 -0.39 -15.20
CA THR A 168 7.33 -0.37 -16.48
C THR A 168 5.86 -0.71 -16.25
N GLN A 169 4.97 0.09 -16.86
CA GLN A 169 3.55 -0.23 -17.02
C GLN A 169 3.36 -1.50 -17.85
#